data_AF-A0AA38GGT1-F1
#
_entry.id   AF-A0AA38GGT1-F1
#
_cell.length_a   1.000
_cell.length_b   1.000
_cell.length_c   1.000
_cell.angle_alpha   90.00
_cell.angle_beta   90.00
_cell.angle_gamma   90.00
#
_symmetry.space_group_name_H-M   'P 1'
#
loop_
_entity.id
_entity.type
_entity.pdbx_description
1 polymer ?
#
loop_
_entity_poly.entity_id
_entity_poly.type
_entity_poly.pdbx_seq_one_letter_code
_entity_poly.pdbx_strand_id
1 'polypeptide(L)' 'MREKESIVAYLLRVDQVVNTMRGLGKEVKEEVVVQKVLRSITPKFDPKVFVIEEAKDLK' A
#
# COMPACT_ATOMS: atom_id res chain seq x y z
N MET A 1 5.24 1.81 6.39
CA MET A 1 6.65 1.50 6.10
C MET A 1 7.50 1.98 7.26
N ARG A 2 8.45 1.16 7.73
CA ARG A 2 9.39 1.55 8.80
C ARG A 2 10.49 2.44 8.21
N GLU A 3 11.14 3.28 9.02
CA GLU A 3 12.12 4.28 8.52
C GLU A 3 13.27 3.70 7.70
N LYS A 4 13.80 2.55 8.11
CA LYS A 4 14.94 1.86 7.47
C LYS A 4 14.51 0.71 6.55
N GLU A 5 13.21 0.54 6.34
CA GLU A 5 12.68 -0.53 5.50
C GLU A 5 12.70 -0.13 4.02
N SER A 6 13.10 -1.06 3.15
CA SER A 6 13.01 -0.85 1.71
C SER A 6 11.56 -0.95 1.24
N ILE A 7 11.24 -0.26 0.15
CA ILE A 7 9.88 -0.30 -0.43
C ILE A 7 9.46 -1.74 -0.77
N VAL A 8 10.38 -2.55 -1.30
CA VAL A 8 10.14 -3.96 -1.63
C VAL A 8 9.82 -4.78 -0.38
N ALA A 9 10.61 -4.64 0.68
CA ALA A 9 10.37 -5.36 1.93
C ALA A 9 9.03 -4.97 2.57
N TYR A 10 8.68 -3.67 2.51
CA TYR A 10 7.39 -3.18 2.97
C TYR A 10 6.22 -3.78 2.17
N LEU A 11 6.28 -3.75 0.84
CA LEU A 11 5.23 -4.31 -0.02
C LEU A 11 5.07 -5.83 0.19
N LEU A 12 6.16 -6.58 0.31
CA LEU A 12 6.10 -8.01 0.62
C LEU A 12 5.38 -8.30 1.94
N ARG A 13 5.56 -7.47 2.97
CA ARG A 13 4.80 -7.61 4.22
C ARG A 13 3.32 -7.28 4.05
N VAL A 14 2.99 -6.27 3.24
CA VAL A 14 1.60 -5.95 2.93
C VAL A 14 0.94 -7.12 2.21
N ASP A 15 1.61 -7.70 1.22
CA ASP A 15 1.13 -8.88 0.49
C ASP A 15 0.89 -10.08 1.42
N GLN A 16 1.81 -10.36 2.34
CA GLN A 16 1.62 -11.42 3.34
C GLN A 16 0.36 -11.21 4.18
N VAL A 17 0.10 -9.97 4.61
CA VAL A 17 -1.10 -9.63 5.38
C VAL A 17 -2.37 -9.78 4.53
N VAL A 18 -2.36 -9.25 3.31
CA VAL A 18 -3.50 -9.33 2.37
C VAL A 18 -3.81 -10.78 2.03
N ASN A 19 -2.80 -11.59 1.72
CA ASN A 19 -2.95 -13.01 1.42
C ASN A 19 -3.49 -13.79 2.62
N THR A 20 -3.03 -13.47 3.84
CA THR A 20 -3.57 -14.08 5.06
C THR A 20 -5.05 -13.72 5.22
N MET A 21 -5.43 -12.45 5.01
CA MET A 21 -6.84 -12.03 5.09
C MET A 21 -7.71 -12.74 4.06
N ARG A 22 -7.24 -12.84 2.81
CA ARG A 22 -7.91 -13.56 1.72
C ARG A 22 -8.06 -15.06 2.02
N GLY A 23 -7.00 -15.68 2.55
CA GLY A 23 -7.02 -17.08 2.99
C GLY A 23 -8.03 -17.36 4.11
N LEU A 24 -8.40 -16.35 4.91
CA LEU A 24 -9.45 -16.42 5.92
C LEU A 24 -10.85 -16.08 5.36
N GLY A 25 -11.01 -16.00 4.04
CA GLY A 25 -12.28 -15.70 3.38
C GLY A 25 -12.69 -14.23 3.44
N LYS A 26 -11.80 -13.31 3.84
CA LYS A 26 -12.09 -11.87 3.80
C LYS A 26 -11.85 -11.34 2.39
N GLU A 27 -12.84 -10.64 1.86
CA GLU A 27 -12.64 -9.85 0.65
C GLU A 27 -11.74 -8.64 0.97
N VAL A 28 -10.67 -8.49 0.20
CA VAL A 28 -9.76 -7.33 0.27
C VAL A 28 -9.58 -6.81 -1.15
N LYS A 29 -10.30 -5.73 -1.46
CA LYS A 29 -10.23 -5.04 -2.75
C LYS A 29 -8.86 -4.40 -2.97
N GLU A 30 -8.39 -4.42 -4.21
CA GLU A 30 -7.08 -3.85 -4.55
C GLU A 30 -7.03 -2.34 -4.27
N GLU A 31 -8.10 -1.59 -4.55
CA GLU A 31 -8.14 -0.15 -4.25
C GLU A 31 -7.86 0.13 -2.76
N VAL A 32 -8.39 -0.72 -1.86
CA VAL A 32 -8.17 -0.59 -0.41
C VAL A 32 -6.72 -0.87 -0.04
N VAL A 33 -6.07 -1.84 -0.69
CA VAL A 33 -4.66 -2.14 -0.48
C VAL A 33 -3.81 -0.95 -0.94
N VAL A 34 -4.04 -0.44 -2.15
CA VAL A 34 -3.28 0.68 -2.70
C VAL A 34 -3.42 1.93 -1.84
N GLN A 35 -4.65 2.28 -1.41
CA GLN A 35 -4.86 3.42 -0.50
C GLN A 35 -4.11 3.25 0.84
N LYS A 36 -4.10 2.04 1.42
CA LYS A 36 -3.36 1.76 2.66
C LYS A 36 -1.85 1.84 2.45
N VAL A 37 -1.35 1.38 1.30
CA VAL A 37 0.06 1.48 0.91
C VAL A 37 0.48 2.95 0.82
N LEU A 38 -0.25 3.75 0.05
CA LEU A 38 0.04 5.17 -0.14
C LEU A 38 -0.01 5.95 1.18
N ARG A 39 -1.02 5.74 2.03
CA ARG A 39 -1.14 6.43 3.33
C ARG A 39 -0.03 6.07 4.33
N SER A 40 0.56 4.88 4.23
CA SER A 40 1.51 4.38 5.24
C SER A 40 2.96 4.31 4.78
N ILE A 41 3.26 4.77 3.56
CA ILE A 41 4.63 4.87 3.07
C ILE A 41 5.39 6.02 3.76
N THR A 42 6.72 5.95 3.70
CA THR A 42 7.67 7.05 3.89
C THR A 42 7.24 8.48 3.49
N PRO A 43 7.26 9.55 4.32
CA PRO A 43 7.09 10.92 3.79
C PRO A 43 8.05 11.31 2.67
N LYS A 44 9.20 10.61 2.56
CA LYS A 44 10.12 10.73 1.42
C LYS A 44 9.49 10.46 0.05
N PHE A 45 8.31 9.84 0.00
CA PHE A 45 7.57 9.56 -1.22
C PHE A 45 6.36 10.50 -1.42
N ASP A 46 6.12 11.46 -0.52
CA ASP A 46 4.96 12.37 -0.59
C ASP A 46 4.79 13.04 -1.96
N PRO A 47 5.85 13.53 -2.64
CA PRO A 47 5.68 14.12 -3.98
C PRO A 47 5.11 13.13 -5.00
N LYS A 48 5.44 11.84 -4.89
CA LYS A 48 4.92 10.79 -5.78
C LYS A 48 3.50 10.39 -5.39
N VAL A 49 3.22 10.27 -4.09
CA VAL A 49 1.87 9.97 -3.58
C VAL A 49 0.90 11.06 -4.03
N PHE A 50 1.27 12.34 -3.87
CA PHE A 50 0.46 13.47 -4.27
C PHE A 50 0.07 13.42 -5.76
N VAL A 51 1.02 13.13 -6.65
CA VAL A 51 0.75 13.01 -8.10
C VAL A 51 -0.23 11.87 -8.40
N ILE A 52 -0.12 10.73 -7.72
CA ILE A 52 -1.01 9.58 -7.92
C ILE A 52 -2.44 9.92 -7.44
N GLU A 53 -2.58 10.58 -6.28
CA GLU A 53 -3.87 10.98 -5.74
C GLU A 53 -4.56 12.03 -6.64
N GLU A 54 -3.82 13.03 -7.11
CA GLU A 54 -4.33 14.08 -8.01
C GLU A 54 -4.74 13.51 -9.39
N ALA A 55 -4.00 12.53 -9.91
CA ALA A 55 -4.33 11.86 -11.16
C ALA A 55 -5.67 11.09 -11.10
N LYS A 56 -6.23 10.86 -9.90
CA LYS A 56 -7.42 10.02 -9.66
C LYS A 56 -7.29 8.63 -10.30
N ASP A 57 -6.06 8.11 -10.34
CA ASP A 57 -5.69 6.85 -10.99
C ASP A 57 -6.03 5.61 -10.13
N LEU A 58 -6.69 5.82 -8.99
CA LEU A 58 -7.17 4.77 -8.09
C LEU A 58 -8.64 4.38 -8.38
N LYS A 59 -9.13 4.73 -9.58
CA LYS A 59 -10.52 4.52 -10.03
C LYS A 59 -10.73 3.17 -10.69
#